data_AF-A0A831W7U8-F1
#
_entry.id   AF-A0A831W7U8-F1
#
_cell.length_a   1.000
_cell.length_b   1.000
_cell.length_c   1.000
_cell.angle_alpha   90.00
_cell.angle_beta   90.00
_cell.angle_gamma   90.00
#
_symmetry.space_group_name_H-M   'P 1'
#
loop_
_entity.id
_entity.type
_entity.pdbx_description
1 polymer ?
#
loop_
_entity_poly.entity_id
_entity_poly.type
_entity_poly.pdbx_seq_one_letter_code
_entity_poly.pdbx_strand_id
1 'polypeptide(L)'
;MSDYPADIKADIDRGESTGLMEPLLIGESSRHRSGLTDLTVELAARAAGFRRSLPVGVRTALANLVRAMNCYYSNLIEGHDTHPVDIERALRNDYSADARKRNLQLEAKAHITVQCWIDAGGLSGRVVSVEGVREVHRGFGELLPEDLLWVEDPDTGERLRVVPGELRPRDVKVGQHIPISPGAIPRFLVHFEHIYSRLGKTDAILAAAAAHHRLLWIHPFLDGNGRVARLMSHALLLETLDTGGIWSIARGLARRVTDY
;
A
#
# COMPACT_ATOMS: atom_id res chain seq x y z
N MET A 1 31.28 30.89 -2.22
CA MET A 1 30.41 31.37 -1.12
C MET A 1 28.98 31.04 -1.48
N SER A 2 28.44 29.99 -0.87
CA SER A 2 27.07 29.91 -0.36
C SER A 2 26.91 28.51 0.26
N ASP A 3 27.60 28.28 1.38
CA ASP A 3 27.20 27.23 2.31
C ASP A 3 25.85 27.65 2.89
N TYR A 4 24.77 27.03 2.41
CA TYR A 4 23.58 26.89 3.23
C TYR A 4 23.75 25.56 3.96
N PRO A 5 23.99 25.55 5.29
CA PRO A 5 23.63 24.37 6.04
C PRO A 5 22.11 24.21 5.86
N ALA A 6 21.70 23.17 5.15
CA ALA A 6 20.35 22.70 5.26
C ALA A 6 20.19 22.30 6.74
N ASP A 7 19.62 23.20 7.53
CA ASP A 7 19.06 22.88 8.83
C ASP A 7 18.04 21.78 8.56
N ILE A 8 18.48 20.53 8.68
CA ILE A 8 17.61 19.38 8.91
C ILE A 8 17.03 19.67 10.29
N LYS A 9 15.95 20.47 10.33
CA LYS A 9 15.11 20.57 11.51
C LYS A 9 14.80 19.14 11.88
N ALA A 10 15.32 18.68 13.02
CA ALA A 10 15.00 17.38 13.54
C ALA A 10 13.47 17.23 13.47
N ASP A 11 13.01 16.24 12.71
CA ASP A 11 11.60 15.95 12.52
C ASP A 11 10.91 15.99 13.88
N ILE A 12 9.89 16.82 14.03
CA ILE A 12 9.24 17.07 15.32
C ILE A 12 8.85 15.73 15.93
N ASP A 13 9.39 15.43 17.12
CA ASP A 13 9.05 14.24 17.89
C ASP A 13 8.36 14.67 19.19
N ARG A 14 7.09 14.30 19.34
CA ARG A 14 6.29 14.63 20.53
C ARG A 14 6.36 13.54 21.61
N GLY A 15 7.25 12.57 21.48
CA GLY A 15 7.43 11.50 22.47
C GLY A 15 6.27 10.51 22.52
N GLU A 16 5.48 10.40 21.44
CA GLU A 16 4.40 9.41 21.34
C GLU A 16 4.90 7.99 21.63
N SER A 17 4.28 7.31 22.58
CA SER A 17 4.56 5.91 22.88
C SER A 17 3.97 5.00 21.81
N THR A 18 4.69 3.94 21.42
CA THR A 18 4.19 2.92 20.48
C THR A 18 2.93 2.21 20.99
N GLY A 19 2.64 2.29 22.30
CA GLY A 19 1.38 1.84 22.88
C GLY A 19 0.13 2.51 22.28
N LEU A 20 0.27 3.68 21.62
CA LEU A 20 -0.85 4.34 20.94
C LEU A 20 -1.40 3.55 19.75
N MET A 21 -0.61 2.67 19.15
CA MET A 21 -1.08 1.82 18.05
C MET A 21 -1.58 0.44 18.48
N GLU A 22 -1.59 0.16 19.79
CA GLU A 22 -2.14 -1.08 20.32
C GLU A 22 -3.67 -1.04 20.41
N PRO A 23 -4.35 -2.20 20.32
CA PRO A 23 -3.79 -3.51 19.98
C PRO A 23 -3.43 -3.61 18.48
N LEU A 24 -2.33 -4.29 18.18
CA LEU A 24 -1.89 -4.59 16.82
C LEU A 24 -2.44 -5.91 16.27
N LEU A 25 -2.74 -6.86 17.15
CA LEU A 25 -3.26 -8.17 16.80
C LEU A 25 -4.60 -8.42 17.48
N ILE A 26 -5.40 -9.31 16.88
CA ILE A 26 -6.60 -9.83 17.53
C ILE A 26 -6.15 -10.75 18.67
N GLY A 27 -6.44 -10.36 19.92
CA GLY A 27 -6.05 -11.14 21.10
C GLY A 27 -6.57 -12.58 21.07
N GLU A 28 -5.81 -13.50 21.66
CA GLU A 28 -6.15 -14.93 21.72
C GLU A 28 -7.49 -15.20 22.40
N SER A 29 -7.83 -14.39 23.40
CA SER A 29 -9.09 -14.47 24.14
C SER A 29 -10.27 -13.75 23.48
N SER A 30 -10.09 -13.16 22.29
CA SER A 30 -11.18 -12.48 21.59
C SER A 30 -12.28 -13.45 21.21
N ARG A 31 -13.54 -13.13 21.58
CA ARG A 31 -14.73 -13.89 21.17
C ARG A 31 -14.88 -14.02 19.64
N HIS A 32 -14.24 -13.12 18.88
CA HIS A 32 -14.28 -13.13 17.42
C HIS A 32 -13.19 -14.01 16.80
N ARG A 33 -12.20 -14.46 17.58
CA ARG A 33 -11.03 -15.18 17.05
C ARG A 33 -11.41 -16.47 16.34
N SER A 34 -12.26 -17.30 16.95
CA SER A 34 -12.69 -18.57 16.33
C SER A 34 -13.31 -18.35 14.94
N GLY A 35 -14.29 -17.47 14.83
CA GLY A 35 -14.96 -17.22 13.54
C GLY A 35 -14.02 -16.61 12.49
N LEU A 36 -13.08 -15.76 12.90
CA LEU A 36 -12.09 -15.20 11.98
C LEU A 36 -11.04 -16.24 11.55
N THR A 37 -10.68 -17.18 12.43
CA THR A 37 -9.83 -18.32 12.09
C THR A 37 -10.52 -19.24 11.08
N ASP A 38 -11.82 -19.51 11.24
CA ASP A 38 -12.60 -20.29 10.28
C ASP A 38 -12.62 -19.62 8.90
N LEU A 39 -12.86 -18.31 8.85
CA LEU A 39 -12.79 -17.53 7.61
C LEU A 39 -11.39 -17.55 6.97
N THR A 40 -10.34 -17.56 7.79
CA THR A 40 -8.94 -17.66 7.31
C THR A 40 -8.69 -19.01 6.65
N VAL A 41 -9.14 -20.10 7.26
CA VAL A 41 -9.04 -21.46 6.70
C VAL A 41 -9.85 -21.57 5.41
N GLU A 42 -11.07 -21.03 5.39
CA GLU A 42 -11.92 -21.03 4.20
C GLU A 42 -11.30 -20.22 3.05
N LEU A 43 -10.76 -19.04 3.34
CA LEU A 43 -10.06 -18.21 2.36
C LEU A 43 -8.87 -18.97 1.75
N ALA A 44 -8.06 -19.63 2.59
CA ALA A 44 -6.93 -20.41 2.13
C ALA A 44 -7.36 -21.59 1.23
N ALA A 45 -8.39 -22.33 1.65
CA ALA A 45 -8.93 -23.44 0.86
C ALA A 45 -9.47 -22.97 -0.50
N ARG A 46 -10.26 -21.88 -0.53
CA ARG A 46 -10.82 -21.32 -1.76
C ARG A 46 -9.74 -20.76 -2.69
N ALA A 47 -8.74 -20.05 -2.16
CA ALA A 47 -7.63 -19.51 -2.93
C ALA A 47 -6.81 -20.63 -3.59
N ALA A 48 -6.43 -21.65 -2.81
CA ALA A 48 -5.69 -22.79 -3.31
C ALA A 48 -6.49 -23.60 -4.33
N GLY A 49 -7.79 -23.84 -4.07
CA GLY A 49 -8.69 -24.53 -4.98
C GLY A 49 -8.82 -23.80 -6.32
N PHE A 50 -9.05 -22.49 -6.29
CA PHE A 50 -9.15 -21.68 -7.50
C PHE A 50 -7.87 -21.72 -8.33
N ARG A 51 -6.70 -21.53 -7.69
CA ARG A 51 -5.41 -21.60 -8.39
C ARG A 51 -5.12 -22.98 -8.99
N ARG A 52 -5.50 -24.08 -8.32
CA ARG A 52 -5.31 -25.45 -8.83
C ARG A 52 -6.28 -25.79 -9.96
N SER A 53 -7.44 -25.13 -10.03
CA SER A 53 -8.43 -25.35 -11.08
C SER A 53 -8.03 -24.81 -12.46
N LEU A 54 -6.97 -23.99 -12.55
CA LEU A 54 -6.57 -23.30 -13.77
C LEU A 54 -5.21 -23.79 -14.32
N PRO A 55 -5.11 -24.05 -15.64
CA PRO A 55 -3.83 -24.30 -16.30
C PRO A 55 -2.86 -23.12 -16.15
N VAL A 56 -1.54 -23.40 -16.14
CA VAL A 56 -0.48 -22.38 -15.95
C VAL A 56 -0.65 -21.19 -16.89
N GLY A 57 -0.86 -21.42 -18.20
CA GLY A 57 -1.03 -20.35 -19.18
C GLY A 57 -2.24 -19.45 -18.91
N VAL A 58 -3.35 -20.03 -18.43
CA VAL A 58 -4.56 -19.29 -18.05
C VAL A 58 -4.31 -18.46 -16.79
N ARG A 59 -3.56 -18.99 -15.82
CA ARG A 59 -3.21 -18.25 -14.60
C ARG A 59 -2.41 -17.00 -14.90
N THR A 60 -1.40 -17.10 -15.76
CA THR A 60 -0.58 -15.93 -16.13
C THR A 60 -1.42 -14.86 -16.84
N ALA A 61 -2.27 -15.26 -17.80
CA ALA A 61 -3.15 -14.32 -18.49
C ALA A 61 -4.15 -13.66 -17.52
N LEU A 62 -4.74 -14.43 -16.61
CA LEU A 62 -5.68 -13.91 -15.62
C LEU A 62 -5.00 -12.98 -14.61
N ALA A 63 -3.79 -13.31 -14.14
CA ALA A 63 -3.02 -12.45 -13.25
C ALA A 63 -2.70 -11.09 -13.89
N ASN A 64 -2.41 -11.07 -15.20
CA ASN A 64 -2.22 -9.82 -15.95
C ASN A 64 -3.49 -8.94 -15.92
N LEU A 65 -4.66 -9.54 -16.17
CA LEU A 65 -5.94 -8.82 -16.14
C LEU A 65 -6.28 -8.32 -14.73
N VAL A 66 -6.06 -9.17 -13.71
CA VAL A 66 -6.30 -8.81 -12.31
C VAL A 66 -5.39 -7.68 -11.86
N ARG A 67 -4.14 -7.60 -12.35
CA ARG A 67 -3.25 -6.46 -12.11
C ARG A 67 -3.81 -5.13 -12.65
N ALA A 68 -4.30 -5.11 -13.89
CA ALA A 68 -4.94 -3.92 -14.44
C ALA A 68 -6.19 -3.51 -13.64
N MET A 69 -6.99 -4.49 -13.22
CA MET A 69 -8.16 -4.27 -12.36
C MET A 69 -7.79 -3.78 -10.95
N ASN A 70 -6.70 -4.28 -10.35
CA ASN A 70 -6.18 -3.82 -9.06
C ASN A 70 -5.78 -2.36 -9.13
N CYS A 71 -5.06 -1.98 -10.19
CA CYS A 71 -4.70 -0.59 -10.46
C CYS A 71 -5.96 0.30 -10.56
N TYR A 72 -6.95 -0.10 -11.35
CA TYR A 72 -8.22 0.63 -11.47
C TYR A 72 -8.88 0.88 -10.11
N TYR A 73 -9.10 -0.17 -9.31
CA TYR A 73 -9.76 -0.01 -8.01
C TYR A 73 -8.91 0.72 -6.98
N SER A 74 -7.59 0.54 -7.02
CA SER A 74 -6.66 1.26 -6.14
C SER A 74 -6.72 2.76 -6.42
N ASN A 75 -6.71 3.17 -7.69
CA ASN A 75 -6.77 4.58 -8.07
C ASN A 75 -8.17 5.17 -7.84
N LEU A 76 -9.22 4.39 -8.07
CA LEU A 76 -10.60 4.81 -7.80
C LEU A 76 -10.82 5.15 -6.32
N ILE A 77 -10.22 4.38 -5.39
CA ILE A 77 -10.28 4.67 -3.94
C ILE A 77 -9.64 6.03 -3.62
N GLU A 78 -8.60 6.43 -4.36
CA GLU A 78 -7.94 7.74 -4.20
C GLU A 78 -8.69 8.88 -4.95
N GLY A 79 -9.84 8.59 -5.58
CA GLY A 79 -10.60 9.57 -6.36
C GLY A 79 -10.08 9.79 -7.79
N HIS A 80 -9.11 8.99 -8.25
CA HIS A 80 -8.57 9.03 -9.60
C HIS A 80 -9.35 8.08 -10.52
N ASP A 81 -10.26 8.64 -11.32
CA ASP A 81 -11.05 7.88 -12.30
C ASP A 81 -10.28 7.72 -13.62
N THR A 82 -9.34 6.78 -13.65
CA THR A 82 -8.68 6.37 -14.89
C THR A 82 -9.48 5.22 -15.50
N HIS A 83 -10.17 5.45 -16.61
CA HIS A 83 -10.96 4.39 -17.24
C HIS A 83 -10.09 3.18 -17.62
N PRO A 84 -10.61 1.93 -17.55
CA PRO A 84 -9.86 0.73 -17.91
C PRO A 84 -9.23 0.78 -19.31
N VAL A 85 -9.90 1.43 -20.28
CA VAL A 85 -9.35 1.64 -21.63
C VAL A 85 -8.08 2.50 -21.61
N ASP A 86 -8.01 3.51 -20.75
CA ASP A 86 -6.85 4.38 -20.64
C ASP A 86 -5.68 3.69 -19.94
N ILE A 87 -5.95 2.79 -18.98
CA ILE A 87 -4.95 1.89 -18.38
C ILE A 87 -4.37 0.97 -19.46
N GLU A 88 -5.22 0.34 -20.26
CA GLU A 88 -4.81 -0.53 -21.37
C GLU A 88 -3.98 0.20 -22.42
N ARG A 89 -4.30 1.47 -22.72
CA ARG A 89 -3.50 2.32 -23.60
C ARG A 89 -2.14 2.65 -22.96
N ALA A 90 -2.12 3.01 -21.67
CA ALA A 90 -0.90 3.30 -20.93
C ALA A 90 0.08 2.10 -20.94
N LEU A 91 -0.44 0.88 -20.78
CA LEU A 91 0.36 -0.36 -20.85
C LEU A 91 1.00 -0.58 -22.24
N ARG A 92 0.41 -0.03 -23.30
CA ARG A 92 0.95 -0.06 -24.67
C ARG A 92 1.82 1.16 -25.00
N ASN A 93 2.12 2.01 -24.01
CA ASN A 93 2.78 3.31 -24.20
C ASN A 93 2.01 4.27 -25.12
N ASP A 94 0.70 4.10 -25.24
CA ASP A 94 -0.20 5.02 -25.93
C ASP A 94 -0.79 6.00 -24.91
N TYR A 95 -0.25 7.23 -24.91
CA TYR A 95 -0.61 8.25 -23.95
C TYR A 95 -1.48 9.35 -24.57
N SER A 96 -2.38 9.89 -23.76
CA SER A 96 -3.18 11.07 -24.10
C SER A 96 -2.28 12.30 -24.34
N ALA A 97 -2.68 13.14 -25.29
CA ALA A 97 -2.07 14.47 -25.47
C ALA A 97 -2.43 15.41 -24.29
N ASP A 98 -3.61 15.23 -23.70
CA ASP A 98 -4.02 15.94 -22.47
C ASP A 98 -3.11 15.56 -21.29
N ALA A 99 -2.49 16.56 -20.68
CA ALA A 99 -1.49 16.36 -19.63
C ALA A 99 -2.06 15.69 -18.37
N ARG A 100 -3.27 16.06 -17.95
CA ARG A 100 -3.90 15.48 -16.76
C ARG A 100 -4.20 14.00 -16.98
N LYS A 101 -4.81 13.65 -18.12
CA LYS A 101 -5.07 12.25 -18.49
C LYS A 101 -3.78 11.45 -18.64
N ARG A 102 -2.75 12.03 -19.26
CA ARG A 102 -1.43 11.39 -19.38
C ARG A 102 -0.81 11.10 -18.01
N ASN A 103 -0.88 12.03 -17.07
CA ASN A 103 -0.34 11.83 -15.73
C ASN A 103 -1.06 10.69 -14.99
N LEU A 104 -2.39 10.60 -15.11
CA LEU A 104 -3.17 9.47 -14.60
C LEU A 104 -2.78 8.13 -15.27
N GLN A 105 -2.51 8.13 -16.58
CA GLN A 105 -2.02 6.95 -17.29
C GLN A 105 -0.63 6.52 -16.81
N LEU A 106 0.28 7.47 -16.57
CA LEU A 106 1.62 7.18 -16.05
C LEU A 106 1.54 6.64 -14.62
N GLU A 107 0.69 7.21 -13.78
CA GLU A 107 0.41 6.70 -12.43
C GLU A 107 -0.12 5.26 -12.46
N ALA A 108 -1.09 4.98 -13.35
CA ALA A 108 -1.63 3.63 -13.52
C ALA A 108 -0.55 2.63 -13.94
N LYS A 109 0.34 3.04 -14.86
CA LYS A 109 1.48 2.23 -15.30
C LYS A 109 2.49 2.02 -14.18
N ALA A 110 2.77 3.04 -13.36
CA ALA A 110 3.63 2.93 -12.18
C ALA A 110 3.10 1.89 -11.19
N HIS A 111 1.80 1.95 -10.86
CA HIS A 111 1.14 0.97 -10.00
C HIS A 111 1.32 -0.47 -10.52
N ILE A 112 1.03 -0.70 -11.81
CA ILE A 112 1.14 -2.04 -12.41
C ILE A 112 2.59 -2.51 -12.41
N THR A 113 3.55 -1.61 -12.66
CA THR A 113 4.98 -1.94 -12.66
C THR A 113 5.45 -2.39 -11.27
N VAL A 114 5.10 -1.64 -10.22
CA VAL A 114 5.42 -2.02 -8.84
C VAL A 114 4.74 -3.33 -8.45
N GLN A 115 3.47 -3.52 -8.83
CA GLN A 115 2.79 -4.78 -8.56
C GLN A 115 3.43 -5.98 -9.29
N CYS A 116 3.87 -5.81 -10.54
CA CYS A 116 4.62 -6.85 -11.25
C CYS A 116 5.94 -7.21 -10.53
N TRP A 117 6.66 -6.22 -9.99
CA TRP A 117 7.87 -6.45 -9.19
C TRP A 117 7.55 -7.22 -7.89
N ILE A 118 6.45 -6.90 -7.21
CA ILE A 118 5.96 -7.66 -6.05
C ILE A 118 5.62 -9.10 -6.44
N ASP A 119 4.85 -9.29 -7.51
CA ASP A 119 4.44 -10.61 -8.01
C ASP A 119 5.65 -11.49 -8.40
N ALA A 120 6.76 -10.86 -8.79
CA ALA A 120 8.03 -11.51 -9.09
C ALA A 120 8.93 -11.78 -7.86
N GLY A 121 8.44 -11.49 -6.64
CA GLY A 121 9.15 -11.77 -5.39
C GLY A 121 9.96 -10.61 -4.84
N GLY A 122 9.77 -9.38 -5.34
CA GLY A 122 10.51 -8.19 -4.89
C GLY A 122 10.46 -7.92 -3.37
N LEU A 123 9.38 -8.34 -2.71
CA LEU A 123 9.17 -8.19 -1.27
C LEU A 123 9.29 -9.50 -0.46
N SER A 124 9.73 -10.60 -1.07
CA SER A 124 9.72 -11.92 -0.42
C SER A 124 10.42 -11.88 0.95
N GLY A 125 9.67 -12.21 2.01
CA GLY A 125 10.17 -12.19 3.40
C GLY A 125 10.36 -10.80 4.02
N ARG A 126 9.99 -9.72 3.31
CA ARG A 126 10.16 -8.32 3.72
C ARG A 126 8.89 -7.47 3.57
N VAL A 127 7.74 -8.10 3.30
CA VAL A 127 6.48 -7.41 2.98
C VAL A 127 6.08 -6.33 4.01
N VAL A 128 6.28 -6.64 5.29
CA VAL A 128 5.90 -5.77 6.43
C VAL A 128 7.10 -5.11 7.10
N SER A 129 8.29 -5.19 6.48
CA SER A 129 9.47 -4.51 7.02
C SER A 129 9.45 -3.01 6.69
N VAL A 130 10.14 -2.22 7.51
CA VAL A 130 10.35 -0.79 7.25
C VAL A 130 10.97 -0.59 5.87
N GLU A 131 11.94 -1.43 5.50
CA GLU A 131 12.58 -1.39 4.19
C GLU A 131 11.58 -1.70 3.07
N GLY A 132 10.81 -2.79 3.18
CA GLY A 132 9.86 -3.19 2.16
C GLY A 132 8.78 -2.13 1.91
N VAL A 133 8.24 -1.54 2.98
CA VAL A 133 7.28 -0.43 2.90
C VAL A 133 7.88 0.79 2.18
N ARG A 134 9.11 1.17 2.51
CA ARG A 134 9.82 2.27 1.83
C ARG A 134 10.16 1.95 0.38
N GLU A 135 10.47 0.70 0.07
CA GLU A 135 10.81 0.24 -1.28
C GLU A 135 9.59 0.26 -2.21
N VAL A 136 8.41 -0.14 -1.72
CA VAL A 136 7.14 0.02 -2.45
C VAL A 136 6.87 1.50 -2.75
N HIS A 137 7.02 2.37 -1.75
CA HIS A 137 6.82 3.81 -1.93
C HIS A 137 7.83 4.40 -2.92
N ARG A 138 9.10 4.00 -2.82
CA ARG A 138 10.17 4.43 -3.73
C ARG A 138 9.89 4.01 -5.17
N GLY A 139 9.64 2.72 -5.41
CA GLY A 139 9.40 2.20 -6.75
C GLY A 139 8.18 2.83 -7.42
N PHE A 140 7.18 3.24 -6.63
CA PHE A 140 6.06 4.01 -7.15
C PHE A 140 6.48 5.44 -7.52
N GLY A 141 7.06 6.18 -6.57
CA GLY A 141 7.43 7.58 -6.77
C GLY A 141 8.48 7.81 -7.86
N GLU A 142 9.44 6.90 -8.05
CA GLU A 142 10.44 6.98 -9.14
C GLU A 142 9.84 6.85 -10.55
N LEU A 143 8.64 6.28 -10.65
CA LEU A 143 7.91 6.10 -11.92
C LEU A 143 6.87 7.19 -12.17
N LEU A 144 6.61 8.07 -11.20
CA LEU A 144 5.65 9.16 -11.35
C LEU A 144 6.24 10.34 -12.14
N PRO A 145 5.43 11.03 -12.96
CA PRO A 145 5.82 12.31 -13.52
C PRO A 145 6.03 13.34 -12.40
N GLU A 146 6.94 14.31 -12.63
CA GLU A 146 7.29 15.35 -11.65
C GLU A 146 6.06 16.07 -11.11
N ASP A 147 5.05 16.35 -11.94
CA ASP A 147 3.79 17.01 -11.53
C ASP A 147 3.04 16.27 -10.41
N LEU A 148 3.19 14.94 -10.31
CA LEU A 148 2.55 14.10 -9.30
C LEU A 148 3.43 13.88 -8.05
N LEU A 149 4.65 14.44 -8.01
CA LEU A 149 5.54 14.40 -6.85
C LEU A 149 5.42 15.64 -5.95
N TRP A 150 4.29 16.33 -6.02
CA TRP A 150 4.01 17.52 -5.22
C TRP A 150 2.63 17.42 -4.58
N VAL A 151 2.57 17.64 -3.28
CA VAL A 151 1.33 17.83 -2.52
C VAL A 151 1.19 19.28 -2.12
N GLU A 152 -0.05 19.76 -2.05
CA GLU A 152 -0.37 21.08 -1.53
C GLU A 152 -0.97 20.91 -0.13
N ASP A 153 -0.41 21.62 0.84
CA ASP A 153 -0.95 21.67 2.19
C ASP A 153 -2.26 22.47 2.16
N PRO A 154 -3.40 21.87 2.52
CA PRO A 154 -4.71 22.51 2.33
C PRO A 154 -4.94 23.71 3.25
N ASP A 155 -4.22 23.81 4.37
CA ASP A 155 -4.39 24.89 5.34
C ASP A 155 -3.49 26.09 4.99
N THR A 156 -2.31 25.84 4.42
CA THR A 156 -1.29 26.87 4.15
C THR A 156 -1.08 27.19 2.67
N GLY A 157 -1.55 26.33 1.76
CA GLY A 157 -1.28 26.41 0.32
C GLY A 157 0.19 26.11 -0.05
N GLU A 158 1.01 25.68 0.91
CA GLU A 158 2.42 25.38 0.68
C GLU A 158 2.56 24.11 -0.16
N ARG A 159 3.38 24.17 -1.22
CA ARG A 159 3.70 23.00 -2.03
C ARG A 159 4.91 22.26 -1.46
N LEU A 160 4.71 20.98 -1.18
CA LEU A 160 5.70 20.09 -0.61
C LEU A 160 6.04 18.99 -1.59
N ARG A 161 7.34 18.76 -1.78
CA ARG A 161 7.80 17.69 -2.66
C ARG A 161 7.69 16.34 -1.94
N VAL A 162 7.04 15.38 -2.58
CA VAL A 162 7.07 13.97 -2.19
C VAL A 162 8.39 13.39 -2.64
N VAL A 163 9.21 12.92 -1.70
CA VAL A 163 10.48 12.27 -2.01
C VAL A 163 10.28 10.74 -1.95
N PRO A 164 10.48 10.01 -3.07
CA PRO A 164 10.23 8.57 -3.12
C PRO A 164 11.02 7.80 -2.05
N GLY A 165 10.30 7.00 -1.27
CA GLY A 165 10.87 6.19 -0.18
C GLY A 165 11.25 6.96 1.10
N GLU A 166 11.11 8.28 1.17
CA GLU A 166 11.41 9.06 2.38
C GLU A 166 10.17 9.24 3.26
N LEU A 167 10.38 9.20 4.58
CA LEU A 167 9.32 9.46 5.54
C LEU A 167 8.95 10.96 5.50
N ARG A 168 7.69 11.29 5.82
CA ARG A 168 7.27 12.69 5.84
C ARG A 168 8.02 13.47 6.93
N PRO A 169 8.53 14.67 6.63
CA PRO A 169 9.28 15.49 7.60
C PRO A 169 8.37 16.38 8.46
N ARG A 170 7.05 16.36 8.23
CA ARG A 170 6.08 17.26 8.88
C ARG A 170 4.74 16.58 9.14
N ASP A 171 3.97 17.20 10.02
CA ASP A 171 2.60 16.80 10.31
C ASP A 171 1.71 16.89 9.08
N VAL A 172 0.74 16.00 9.01
CA VAL A 172 -0.29 15.94 7.97
C VAL A 172 -1.63 15.65 8.63
N LYS A 173 -2.72 15.86 7.89
CA LYS A 173 -4.08 15.54 8.34
C LYS A 173 -4.80 14.74 7.26
N VAL A 174 -5.43 13.65 7.65
CA VAL A 174 -6.06 12.68 6.74
C VAL A 174 -7.52 12.53 7.16
N GLY A 175 -8.40 13.29 6.50
CA GLY A 175 -9.79 13.41 6.94
C GLY A 175 -9.87 13.94 8.38
N GLN A 176 -10.32 13.10 9.31
CA GLN A 176 -10.38 13.42 10.74
C GLN A 176 -9.17 12.91 11.54
N HIS A 177 -8.30 12.11 10.93
CA HIS A 177 -7.13 11.54 11.59
C HIS A 177 -5.94 12.50 11.53
N ILE A 178 -5.32 12.72 12.68
CA ILE A 178 -4.02 13.39 12.81
C ILE A 178 -3.02 12.30 13.21
N PRO A 179 -2.14 11.86 12.28
CA PRO A 179 -1.15 10.84 12.58
C PRO A 179 -0.13 11.29 13.63
N ILE A 180 0.68 10.34 14.09
CA ILE A 180 1.81 10.59 15.00
C ILE A 180 2.79 11.63 14.45
N SER A 181 3.57 12.24 15.31
CA SER A 181 4.59 13.21 14.90
C SER A 181 5.63 12.59 13.93
N PRO A 182 6.20 13.37 13.00
CA PRO A 182 7.20 12.91 12.03
C PRO A 182 8.37 12.15 12.65
N GLY A 183 8.94 12.69 13.73
CA GLY A 183 10.06 12.06 14.45
C GLY A 183 9.67 10.74 15.12
N ALA A 184 8.38 10.48 15.30
CA ALA A 184 7.87 9.21 15.81
C ALA A 184 7.78 8.10 14.77
N ILE A 185 7.67 8.42 13.48
CA ILE A 185 7.42 7.44 12.43
C ILE A 185 8.43 6.28 12.46
N PRO A 186 9.76 6.50 12.58
CA PRO A 186 10.73 5.41 12.59
C PRO A 186 10.48 4.38 13.69
N ARG A 187 10.22 4.81 14.94
CA ARG A 187 10.00 3.88 16.07
C ARG A 187 8.67 3.12 15.94
N PHE A 188 7.65 3.75 15.36
CA PHE A 188 6.37 3.08 15.12
C PHE A 188 6.47 2.05 13.98
N LEU A 189 7.20 2.35 12.91
CA LEU A 189 7.45 1.38 11.84
C LEU A 189 8.29 0.19 12.31
N VAL A 190 9.29 0.42 13.19
CA VAL A 190 10.05 -0.68 13.81
C VAL A 190 9.15 -1.55 14.68
N HIS A 191 8.26 -0.97 15.48
CA HIS A 191 7.30 -1.75 16.28
C HIS A 191 6.27 -2.49 15.39
N PHE A 192 5.85 -1.88 14.28
CA PHE A 192 4.99 -2.51 13.29
C PHE A 192 5.66 -3.75 12.68
N GLU A 193 6.88 -3.58 12.17
CA GLU A 193 7.67 -4.67 11.60
C GLU A 193 7.89 -5.79 12.61
N HIS A 194 8.26 -5.45 13.85
CA HIS A 194 8.52 -6.40 14.92
C HIS A 194 7.35 -7.35 15.16
N ILE A 195 6.12 -6.81 15.13
CA ILE A 195 4.91 -7.58 15.39
C ILE A 195 4.50 -8.41 14.18
N TYR A 196 4.42 -7.81 12.99
CA TYR A 196 3.86 -8.50 11.83
C TYR A 196 4.84 -9.47 11.14
N SER A 197 6.17 -9.28 11.27
CA SER A 197 7.18 -10.17 10.66
C SER A 197 7.32 -11.53 11.36
N ARG A 198 6.80 -11.68 12.57
CA ARG A 198 6.98 -12.87 13.42
C ARG A 198 5.80 -13.83 13.42
N LEU A 199 4.78 -13.54 12.62
CA LEU A 199 3.53 -14.31 12.63
C LEU A 199 3.67 -15.62 11.85
N GLY A 200 3.04 -16.67 12.37
CA GLY A 200 2.79 -17.88 11.57
C GLY A 200 1.79 -17.58 10.45
N LYS A 201 1.73 -18.44 9.41
CA LYS A 201 0.90 -18.20 8.22
C LYS A 201 -0.56 -17.86 8.53
N THR A 202 -1.20 -18.60 9.43
CA THR A 202 -2.60 -18.37 9.82
C THR A 202 -2.78 -17.00 10.47
N ASP A 203 -1.92 -16.66 11.44
CA ASP A 203 -1.99 -15.35 12.09
C ASP A 203 -1.64 -14.21 11.13
N ALA A 204 -0.74 -14.42 10.17
CA ALA A 204 -0.38 -13.43 9.15
C ALA A 204 -1.57 -13.09 8.22
N ILE A 205 -2.36 -14.10 7.80
CA ILE A 205 -3.58 -13.86 7.00
C ILE A 205 -4.60 -13.07 7.83
N LEU A 206 -4.81 -13.46 9.08
CA LEU A 206 -5.71 -12.78 10.00
C LEU A 206 -5.27 -11.33 10.26
N ALA A 207 -3.97 -11.14 10.44
CA ALA A 207 -3.35 -9.85 10.72
C ALA A 207 -3.24 -8.95 9.49
N ALA A 208 -3.51 -9.43 8.27
CA ALA A 208 -3.39 -8.63 7.06
C ALA A 208 -4.25 -7.35 7.11
N ALA A 209 -5.48 -7.45 7.62
CA ALA A 209 -6.36 -6.30 7.79
C ALA A 209 -5.85 -5.33 8.88
N ALA A 210 -5.29 -5.86 9.97
CA ALA A 210 -4.71 -5.06 11.04
C ALA A 210 -3.44 -4.33 10.56
N ALA A 211 -2.54 -5.02 9.85
CA ALA A 211 -1.35 -4.44 9.24
C ALA A 211 -1.72 -3.34 8.25
N HIS A 212 -2.70 -3.58 7.40
CA HIS A 212 -3.24 -2.58 6.46
C HIS A 212 -3.68 -1.31 7.18
N HIS A 213 -4.57 -1.46 8.17
CA HIS A 213 -5.08 -0.33 8.95
C HIS A 213 -3.97 0.39 9.71
N ARG A 214 -3.05 -0.34 10.35
CA ARG A 214 -2.00 0.25 11.20
C ARG A 214 -0.96 1.00 10.40
N LEU A 215 -0.63 0.55 9.19
CA LEU A 215 0.25 1.32 8.31
C LEU A 215 -0.40 2.65 7.89
N LEU A 216 -1.70 2.65 7.57
CA LEU A 216 -2.45 3.88 7.27
C LEU A 216 -2.59 4.81 8.47
N TRP A 217 -2.74 4.24 9.67
CA TRP A 217 -2.80 5.00 10.92
C TRP A 217 -1.46 5.67 11.24
N ILE A 218 -0.32 5.00 11.00
CA ILE A 218 1.03 5.60 11.11
C ILE A 218 1.20 6.73 10.09
N HIS A 219 0.70 6.51 8.87
CA HIS A 219 0.76 7.43 7.74
C HIS A 219 2.19 7.95 7.46
N PRO A 220 3.13 7.05 7.09
CA PRO A 220 4.56 7.37 7.08
C PRO A 220 5.01 8.35 5.97
N PHE A 221 4.26 8.49 4.89
CA PHE A 221 4.66 9.27 3.71
C PHE A 221 3.83 10.55 3.53
N LEU A 222 4.32 11.52 2.75
CA LEU A 222 3.55 12.72 2.39
C LEU A 222 2.35 12.41 1.48
N ASP A 223 2.52 11.45 0.57
CA ASP A 223 1.47 10.92 -0.30
C ASP A 223 1.69 9.42 -0.54
N GLY A 224 0.71 8.74 -1.10
CA GLY A 224 0.85 7.35 -1.56
C GLY A 224 0.57 6.30 -0.49
N ASN A 225 0.29 6.69 0.76
CA ASN A 225 0.04 5.77 1.87
C ASN A 225 -1.05 4.72 1.57
N GLY A 226 -2.17 5.14 0.95
CA GLY A 226 -3.25 4.26 0.51
C GLY A 226 -2.78 3.17 -0.46
N ARG A 227 -2.06 3.60 -1.51
CA ARG A 227 -1.48 2.72 -2.54
C ARG A 227 -0.46 1.75 -1.95
N VAL A 228 0.46 2.24 -1.11
CA VAL A 228 1.45 1.41 -0.41
C VAL A 228 0.76 0.37 0.47
N ALA A 229 -0.23 0.75 1.27
CA ALA A 229 -0.94 -0.17 2.16
C ALA A 229 -1.68 -1.26 1.38
N ARG A 230 -2.32 -0.93 0.25
CA ARG A 230 -2.98 -1.92 -0.63
C ARG A 230 -1.98 -2.85 -1.31
N LEU A 231 -0.84 -2.36 -1.78
CA LEU A 231 0.22 -3.17 -2.37
C LEU A 231 0.87 -4.10 -1.33
N MET A 232 1.14 -3.61 -0.12
CA MET A 232 1.59 -4.42 1.02
C MET A 232 0.57 -5.51 1.35
N SER A 233 -0.73 -5.20 1.35
CA SER A 233 -1.78 -6.19 1.65
C SER A 233 -1.87 -7.26 0.56
N HIS A 234 -1.74 -6.86 -0.71
CA HIS A 234 -1.63 -7.79 -1.84
C HIS A 234 -0.42 -8.69 -1.68
N ALA A 235 0.76 -8.13 -1.38
CA ALA A 235 2.00 -8.88 -1.20
C ALA A 235 1.91 -9.88 -0.03
N LEU A 236 1.32 -9.47 1.10
CA LEU A 236 1.18 -10.32 2.28
C LEU A 236 0.27 -11.51 2.00
N LEU A 237 -0.84 -11.29 1.32
CA LEU A 237 -1.75 -12.37 0.91
C LEU A 237 -1.14 -13.24 -0.19
N LEU A 238 -0.39 -12.66 -1.13
CA LEU A 238 0.35 -13.42 -2.14
C LEU A 238 1.35 -14.39 -1.48
N GLU A 239 2.14 -13.91 -0.51
CA GLU A 239 3.14 -14.72 0.19
C GLU A 239 2.50 -15.80 1.08
N THR A 240 1.44 -15.45 1.81
CA THR A 240 0.80 -16.38 2.77
C THR A 240 -0.11 -17.41 2.13
N LEU A 241 -0.83 -17.04 1.06
CA LEU A 241 -1.84 -17.89 0.41
C LEU A 241 -1.41 -18.45 -0.94
N ASP A 242 -0.27 -18.01 -1.49
CA ASP A 242 0.18 -18.34 -2.84
C ASP A 242 -0.97 -18.15 -3.86
N THR A 243 -1.53 -16.94 -3.84
CA THR A 243 -2.74 -16.59 -4.60
C THR A 243 -2.54 -16.72 -6.11
N GLY A 244 -1.30 -16.69 -6.59
CA GLY A 244 -0.98 -16.63 -8.02
C GLY A 244 -1.42 -15.33 -8.70
N GLY A 245 -1.78 -14.30 -7.93
CA GLY A 245 -2.20 -13.00 -8.46
C GLY A 245 -3.56 -13.01 -9.20
N ILE A 246 -4.35 -14.08 -9.06
CA ILE A 246 -5.59 -14.27 -9.84
C ILE A 246 -6.87 -13.77 -9.15
N TRP A 247 -6.75 -13.16 -7.97
CA TRP A 247 -7.85 -12.48 -7.28
C TRP A 247 -7.36 -11.22 -6.57
N SER A 248 -8.29 -10.36 -6.16
CA SER A 248 -8.02 -8.96 -5.84
C SER A 248 -8.60 -8.55 -4.49
N ILE A 249 -7.74 -8.16 -3.55
CA ILE A 249 -8.15 -7.47 -2.32
C ILE A 249 -8.65 -6.06 -2.62
N ALA A 250 -7.98 -5.32 -3.52
CA ALA A 250 -8.35 -3.95 -3.87
C ALA A 250 -9.79 -3.84 -4.39
N ARG A 251 -10.24 -4.82 -5.19
CA ARG A 251 -11.63 -4.92 -5.64
C ARG A 251 -12.59 -5.16 -4.49
N GLY A 252 -12.21 -6.01 -3.53
CA GLY A 252 -13.02 -6.27 -2.34
C GLY A 252 -13.27 -4.99 -1.53
N LEU A 253 -12.19 -4.22 -1.30
CA LEU A 253 -12.25 -2.93 -0.60
C LEU A 253 -13.08 -1.89 -1.39
N ALA A 254 -12.80 -1.72 -2.68
CA ALA A 254 -13.49 -0.73 -3.50
C ALA A 254 -15.01 -0.96 -3.62
N ARG A 255 -15.48 -2.23 -3.58
CA ARG A 255 -16.91 -2.55 -3.59
C ARG A 255 -17.66 -2.09 -2.33
N ARG A 256 -16.94 -1.81 -1.25
CA ARG A 256 -17.48 -1.32 0.03
C ARG A 256 -16.73 -0.08 0.50
N VAL A 257 -16.39 0.82 -0.44
CA VAL A 257 -15.61 2.03 -0.15
C VAL A 257 -16.27 2.95 0.90
N THR A 258 -17.59 2.86 1.08
CA THR A 258 -18.31 3.61 2.13
C THR A 258 -18.16 2.99 3.53
N ASP A 259 -17.94 1.68 3.60
CA ASP A 259 -17.76 0.93 4.85
C ASP A 259 -16.27 0.84 5.24
N TYR A 260 -15.37 1.04 4.27
CA TYR A 260 -13.91 1.00 4.36
C TYR A 260 -13.34 2.38 4.72
#